data_AF-A0ABD4VLB9-F1
#
_entry.id   AF-A0ABD4VLB9-F1
#
_cell.length_a   1.000
_cell.length_b   1.000
_cell.length_c   1.000
_cell.angle_alpha   90.00
_cell.angle_beta   90.00
_cell.angle_gamma   90.00
#
_symmetry.space_group_name_H-M   'P 1'
#
loop_
_entity.id
_entity.type
_entity.pdbx_description
1 polymer ?
#
loop_
_entity_poly.entity_id
_entity_poly.type
_entity_poly.pdbx_seq_one_letter_code
_entity_poly.pdbx_strand_id
1 'polypeptide(L)'
;MKEIIYLDTKLVNSLLAQQNSGLITRLVNENGVSDSKTESNAEQQTVTSDIGLSALLKANGGYSETNIDSYNFVFSKSNKNLVETALDDYSLDLLIKSLDESQKIKYSEYEDGDIISTTGELTAFDFKQLAEASNLVEIESMLPGYDDFKRKRMEVRKIRDRDKYLDKSKRLQSELEADSWNSFDMLKNMSSYMKKLLPETNLVKINDTFSILPIEFLRVQNVQLSFMQLGKREIKMLGICSSTIDEQIPSDFSHMYGSSLMIKYAPTTILNIMLGSFELIEKGDHLVRPIAIYFED
;
A
#
# COMPACT_ATOMS: atom_id res chain seq x y z
N MET A 1 9.31 -19.70 5.34
CA MET A 1 10.16 -18.54 4.94
C MET A 1 9.21 -17.46 4.43
N LYS A 2 9.42 -16.18 4.77
CA LYS A 2 8.49 -15.10 4.38
C LYS A 2 8.92 -14.45 3.07
N GLU A 3 8.01 -14.33 2.11
CA GLU A 3 8.17 -13.49 0.92
C GLU A 3 7.49 -12.15 1.18
N ILE A 4 8.26 -11.14 1.58
CA ILE A 4 7.74 -9.84 2.02
C ILE A 4 7.41 -8.95 0.82
N ILE A 5 6.14 -8.56 0.71
CA ILE A 5 5.58 -7.72 -0.35
C ILE A 5 5.52 -6.24 0.06
N TYR A 6 5.26 -6.00 1.34
CA TYR A 6 5.19 -4.67 1.95
C TYR A 6 5.79 -4.71 3.35
N LEU A 7 6.58 -3.69 3.72
CA LEU A 7 7.11 -3.53 5.07
C LEU A 7 7.30 -2.06 5.47
N ASP A 8 6.50 -1.58 6.43
CA ASP A 8 6.71 -0.29 7.09
C ASP A 8 7.78 -0.45 8.19
N THR A 9 9.05 -0.40 7.80
CA THR A 9 10.20 -0.58 8.71
C THR A 9 10.23 0.47 9.81
N LYS A 10 9.72 1.69 9.55
CA LYS A 10 9.61 2.76 10.55
C LYS A 10 8.61 2.35 11.64
N LEU A 11 7.46 1.79 11.25
CA LEU A 11 6.45 1.31 12.19
C LEU A 11 6.92 0.08 12.96
N VAL A 12 7.59 -0.88 12.31
CA VAL A 12 8.20 -2.04 12.99
C VAL A 12 9.16 -1.58 14.10
N ASN A 13 10.09 -0.70 13.76
CA ASN A 13 11.06 -0.18 14.71
C ASN A 13 10.39 0.61 15.85
N SER A 14 9.34 1.37 15.56
CA SER A 14 8.57 2.10 16.57
C SER A 14 7.86 1.16 17.55
N LEU A 15 7.22 0.09 17.04
CA LEU A 15 6.52 -0.88 17.87
C LEU A 15 7.49 -1.70 18.74
N LEU A 16 8.63 -2.14 18.17
CA LEU A 16 9.68 -2.82 18.94
C LEU A 16 10.23 -1.94 20.08
N ALA A 17 10.47 -0.66 19.82
CA ALA A 17 10.94 0.28 20.84
C ALA A 17 9.93 0.45 21.99
N GLN A 18 8.62 0.44 21.68
CA GLN A 18 7.55 0.52 22.68
C GLN A 18 7.42 -0.76 23.50
N GLN A 19 7.58 -1.94 22.89
CA GLN A 19 7.55 -3.23 23.61
C GLN A 19 8.77 -3.39 24.54
N ASN A 20 9.94 -2.92 24.12
CA ASN A 20 11.21 -3.15 24.81
C ASN A 20 11.69 -1.98 25.71
N SER A 21 10.84 -0.99 25.99
CA SER A 21 11.13 0.16 26.87
C SER A 21 12.36 1.03 26.48
N GLY A 22 12.71 1.15 25.19
CA GLY A 22 13.85 1.97 24.77
C GLY A 22 14.07 2.01 23.26
N LEU A 23 14.48 3.18 22.74
CA LEU A 23 14.80 3.40 21.33
C LEU A 23 15.77 2.34 20.81
N ILE A 24 15.39 1.63 19.74
CA ILE A 24 16.38 0.98 18.87
C ILE A 24 17.06 2.10 18.09
N THR A 25 18.19 2.59 18.60
CA THR A 25 19.04 3.56 17.91
C THR A 25 19.68 2.89 16.71
N ARG A 26 19.22 3.27 15.52
CA ARG A 26 19.81 2.91 14.22
C ARG A 26 21.25 3.44 14.16
N LEU A 27 22.23 2.60 14.48
CA LEU A 27 23.65 2.90 14.26
C LEU A 27 23.96 2.70 12.77
N VAL A 28 23.73 3.72 11.94
CA VAL A 28 24.45 3.84 10.67
C VAL A 28 25.74 4.57 10.97
N ASN A 29 26.85 3.87 10.80
CA ASN A 29 28.18 4.45 10.84
C ASN A 29 28.29 5.44 9.66
N GLU A 30 28.02 6.72 9.88
CA GLU A 30 28.48 7.81 9.00
C GLU A 30 29.93 8.11 9.35
N ASN A 31 30.83 7.20 8.95
CA ASN A 31 32.26 7.51 8.93
C ASN A 31 32.86 6.92 7.66
N GLY A 32 33.26 7.82 6.77
CA GLY A 32 34.22 7.56 5.70
C GLY A 32 33.72 6.67 4.57
N VAL A 33 33.32 7.29 3.46
CA VAL A 33 33.59 6.70 2.14
C VAL A 33 35.12 6.62 2.04
N SER A 34 35.72 5.51 2.48
CA SER A 34 37.10 5.20 2.14
C SER A 34 37.08 4.51 0.79
N ASP A 35 37.37 5.26 -0.28
CA ASP A 35 37.89 4.68 -1.51
C ASP A 35 39.17 3.93 -1.15
N SER A 36 39.08 2.61 -1.00
CA SER A 36 40.21 1.77 -0.62
C SER A 36 41.18 1.61 -1.80
N LYS A 37 42.00 2.65 -2.01
CA LYS A 37 43.35 2.53 -2.56
C LYS A 37 44.32 3.18 -1.59
N THR A 38 44.67 2.51 -0.50
CA THR A 38 45.97 2.78 0.15
C THR A 38 46.37 1.63 1.06
N GLU A 39 47.58 1.14 0.80
CA GLU A 39 48.33 0.19 1.62
C GLU A 39 48.77 0.79 2.96
N SER A 40 49.02 -0.13 3.89
CA SER A 40 49.99 -0.07 5.00
C SER A 40 49.54 0.53 6.34
N ASN A 41 49.52 -0.37 7.32
CA ASN A 41 50.06 -0.27 8.68
C ASN A 41 49.81 1.03 9.46
N ALA A 42 48.73 1.04 10.24
CA ALA A 42 48.69 1.72 11.52
C ALA A 42 47.74 0.98 12.46
N GLU A 43 48.26 0.48 13.58
CA GLU A 43 47.49 0.04 14.72
C GLU A 43 46.65 1.21 15.24
N GLN A 44 45.34 1.19 14.96
CA GLN A 44 44.39 2.12 15.55
C GLN A 44 43.41 1.32 16.39
N GLN A 45 43.68 1.27 17.69
CA GLN A 45 42.73 0.84 18.72
C GLN A 45 41.45 1.66 18.54
N THR A 46 40.46 1.05 17.91
CA THR A 46 39.11 1.59 17.84
C THR A 46 38.35 0.94 18.98
N VAL A 47 38.08 1.70 20.04
CA VAL A 47 37.12 1.30 21.09
C VAL A 47 35.74 1.38 20.46
N THR A 48 35.34 0.34 19.74
CA THR A 48 33.97 0.12 19.29
C THR A 48 33.15 -0.30 20.50
N SER A 49 32.38 0.64 21.03
CA SER A 49 31.35 0.35 22.03
C SER A 49 30.16 -0.28 21.31
N ASP A 50 30.12 -1.61 21.29
CA ASP A 50 28.99 -2.42 20.84
C ASP A 50 27.79 -2.24 21.78
N ILE A 51 27.04 -1.16 21.59
CA ILE A 51 25.81 -0.88 22.35
C ILE A 51 24.70 -0.68 21.32
N GLY A 52 23.92 -1.74 21.04
CA GLY A 52 22.74 -1.59 20.18
C GLY A 52 21.90 -2.84 19.94
N LEU A 53 22.50 -4.03 19.87
CA LEU A 53 21.76 -5.27 19.52
C LEU A 53 22.00 -6.44 20.50
N SER A 54 23.14 -6.45 21.19
CA SER A 54 23.54 -7.51 22.14
C SER A 54 22.78 -7.48 23.47
N ALA A 55 22.14 -6.37 23.83
CA ALA A 55 21.40 -6.24 25.09
C ALA A 55 20.01 -6.92 25.05
N LEU A 56 19.37 -6.99 23.88
CA LEU A 56 18.01 -7.56 23.74
C LEU A 56 17.98 -9.09 23.84
N LEU A 57 19.08 -9.77 23.51
CA LEU A 57 19.18 -11.24 23.61
C LEU A 57 19.43 -11.75 25.03
N LYS A 58 19.78 -10.89 25.99
CA LYS A 58 20.05 -11.29 27.38
C LYS A 58 18.84 -11.27 28.30
N ALA A 59 17.69 -10.75 27.86
CA ALA A 59 16.56 -10.47 28.75
C ALA A 59 15.52 -11.61 28.85
N ASN A 60 15.40 -12.49 27.84
CA ASN A 60 14.44 -13.60 27.88
C ASN A 60 15.14 -14.93 28.21
N GLY A 61 15.35 -15.16 29.51
CA GLY A 61 15.35 -16.51 30.10
C GLY A 61 16.61 -17.37 29.92
N GLY A 62 17.45 -17.40 30.96
CA GLY A 62 18.40 -18.48 31.21
C GLY A 62 19.81 -18.22 30.72
N TYR A 63 20.77 -18.30 31.64
CA TYR A 63 22.21 -18.26 31.38
C TYR A 63 22.59 -19.28 30.30
N SER A 64 22.77 -18.81 29.06
CA SER A 64 23.49 -19.52 28.02
C SER A 64 24.46 -18.52 27.41
N GLU A 65 25.75 -18.73 27.64
CA GLU A 65 26.83 -18.08 26.89
C GLU A 65 26.76 -18.55 25.44
N THR A 66 25.86 -17.98 24.65
CA THR A 66 26.00 -18.01 23.19
C THR A 66 27.06 -16.99 22.83
N ASN A 67 28.28 -17.46 22.57
CA ASN A 67 29.30 -16.72 21.83
C ASN A 67 28.69 -16.35 20.47
N ILE A 68 28.23 -15.10 20.36
CA ILE A 68 27.94 -14.51 19.06
C ILE A 68 29.29 -14.06 18.53
N ASP A 69 29.86 -14.86 17.64
CA ASP A 69 31.03 -14.47 16.86
C ASP A 69 30.68 -13.16 16.12
N SER A 70 31.28 -12.06 16.59
CA SER A 70 31.17 -10.74 15.99
C SER A 70 31.82 -10.77 14.61
N TYR A 71 31.03 -11.02 13.56
CA TYR A 71 31.51 -10.89 12.19
C TYR A 71 31.76 -9.41 11.87
N ASN A 72 33.04 -9.04 11.76
CA ASN A 72 33.47 -7.77 11.19
C ASN A 72 33.08 -7.70 9.71
N PHE A 73 31.86 -7.25 9.41
CA PHE A 73 31.44 -6.98 8.04
C PHE A 73 32.10 -5.68 7.56
N VAL A 74 33.03 -5.80 6.62
CA VAL A 74 33.53 -4.66 5.85
C VAL A 74 32.42 -4.23 4.89
N PHE A 75 31.79 -3.09 5.19
CA PHE A 75 30.66 -2.57 4.43
C PHE A 75 31.12 -1.95 3.09
N SER A 76 30.86 -2.65 1.99
CA SER A 76 30.77 -1.98 0.67
C SER A 76 29.35 -1.42 0.49
N LYS A 77 29.18 -0.37 -0.32
CA LYS A 77 27.86 0.23 -0.62
C LYS A 77 26.84 -0.80 -1.14
N SER A 78 27.31 -1.84 -1.83
CA SER A 78 26.49 -2.97 -2.31
C SER A 78 26.08 -3.93 -1.18
N ASN A 79 26.96 -4.17 -0.21
CA ASN A 79 26.68 -5.07 0.92
C ASN A 79 25.78 -4.42 1.97
N LYS A 80 25.81 -3.09 2.08
CA LYS A 80 24.98 -2.32 3.02
C LYS A 80 23.48 -2.58 2.81
N ASN A 81 22.99 -2.50 1.57
CA ASN A 81 21.57 -2.71 1.28
C ASN A 81 21.11 -4.15 1.58
N LEU A 82 21.98 -5.14 1.35
CA LEU A 82 21.69 -6.55 1.65
C LEU A 82 21.61 -6.79 3.17
N VAL A 83 22.53 -6.20 3.94
CA VAL A 83 22.52 -6.28 5.40
C VAL A 83 21.32 -5.54 5.99
N GLU A 84 21.01 -4.33 5.48
CA GLU A 84 19.83 -3.56 5.93
C GLU A 84 18.52 -4.34 5.68
N THR A 85 18.36 -4.95 4.51
CA THR A 85 17.16 -5.75 4.20
C THR A 85 17.04 -6.97 5.12
N ALA A 86 18.14 -7.70 5.35
CA ALA A 86 18.13 -8.86 6.24
C ALA A 86 17.81 -8.47 7.70
N LEU A 87 18.30 -7.31 8.15
CA LEU A 87 17.99 -6.77 9.48
C LEU A 87 16.53 -6.33 9.61
N ASP A 88 15.97 -5.69 8.57
CA ASP A 88 14.56 -5.29 8.55
C ASP A 88 13.63 -6.52 8.61
N ASP A 89 13.96 -7.59 7.88
CA ASP A 89 13.18 -8.83 7.84
C ASP A 89 13.22 -9.54 9.18
N TYR A 90 14.40 -9.62 9.77
CA TYR A 90 14.57 -10.18 11.12
C TYR A 90 13.84 -9.35 12.18
N SER A 91 13.80 -8.03 12.02
CA SER A 91 13.06 -7.13 12.93
C SER A 91 11.56 -7.38 12.89
N LEU A 92 11.00 -7.70 11.72
CA LEU A 92 9.61 -8.12 11.60
C LEU A 92 9.36 -9.43 12.37
N ASP A 93 10.22 -10.44 12.22
CA ASP A 93 10.09 -11.71 12.93
C ASP A 93 10.16 -11.53 14.46
N LEU A 94 11.08 -10.68 14.94
CA LEU A 94 11.16 -10.32 16.36
C LEU A 94 9.88 -9.64 16.86
N LEU A 95 9.31 -8.73 16.06
CA LEU A 95 8.08 -8.04 16.42
C LEU A 95 6.90 -9.02 16.50
N ILE A 96 6.71 -9.86 15.47
CA ILE A 96 5.65 -10.87 15.45
C ILE A 96 5.76 -11.77 16.68
N LYS A 97 6.96 -12.31 16.95
CA LYS A 97 7.21 -13.17 18.11
C LYS A 97 6.86 -12.47 19.43
N SER A 98 7.30 -11.22 19.63
CA SER A 98 7.01 -10.44 20.84
C SER A 98 5.52 -10.18 21.02
N LEU A 99 4.80 -9.88 19.93
CA LEU A 99 3.36 -9.63 19.97
C LEU A 99 2.56 -10.91 20.22
N ASP A 100 2.97 -12.04 19.64
CA ASP A 100 2.35 -13.35 19.88
C ASP A 100 2.58 -13.83 21.33
N GLU A 101 3.82 -13.73 21.83
CA GLU A 101 4.18 -14.08 23.23
C GLU A 101 3.39 -13.25 24.25
N SER A 102 3.09 -12.00 23.91
CA SER A 102 2.27 -11.10 24.74
C SER A 102 0.78 -11.14 24.43
N GLN A 103 0.33 -12.02 23.53
CA GLN A 103 -1.06 -12.20 23.10
C GLN A 103 -1.73 -10.89 22.63
N LYS A 104 -0.96 -10.02 21.96
CA LYS A 104 -1.43 -8.71 21.48
C LYS A 104 -1.97 -8.74 20.04
N ILE A 105 -1.80 -9.86 19.33
CA ILE A 105 -2.34 -10.02 17.97
C ILE A 105 -3.77 -10.58 18.09
N LYS A 106 -4.75 -9.84 17.57
CA LYS A 106 -6.11 -10.35 17.35
C LYS A 106 -6.25 -10.98 15.97
N TYR A 107 -7.02 -12.07 15.91
CA TYR A 107 -7.26 -12.83 14.68
C TYR A 107 -8.73 -12.72 14.19
N SER A 108 -9.63 -12.21 15.04
CA SER A 108 -11.04 -11.95 14.74
C SER A 108 -11.58 -10.84 15.65
N GLU A 109 -12.81 -10.37 15.36
CA GLU A 109 -13.54 -9.38 16.21
C GLU A 109 -12.70 -8.14 16.51
N TYR A 110 -12.28 -7.46 15.45
CA TYR A 110 -11.38 -6.32 15.52
C TYR A 110 -12.07 -5.08 16.10
N GLU A 111 -11.35 -4.38 16.98
CA GLU A 111 -11.68 -3.06 17.48
C GLU A 111 -10.65 -2.04 16.98
N ASP A 112 -11.03 -0.76 17.01
CA ASP A 112 -10.13 0.32 16.62
C ASP A 112 -8.89 0.34 17.54
N GLY A 113 -7.71 0.34 16.92
CA GLY A 113 -6.42 0.33 17.60
C GLY A 113 -5.82 -1.06 17.82
N ASP A 114 -6.57 -2.14 17.56
CA ASP A 114 -6.03 -3.49 17.69
C ASP A 114 -4.92 -3.76 16.69
N ILE A 115 -3.90 -4.50 17.13
CA ILE A 115 -2.96 -5.14 16.23
C ILE A 115 -3.60 -6.44 15.76
N ILE A 116 -3.78 -6.59 14.45
CA ILE A 116 -4.50 -7.71 13.86
C ILE A 116 -3.60 -8.50 12.91
N SER A 117 -3.91 -9.78 12.74
CA SER A 117 -3.40 -10.58 11.65
C SER A 117 -4.53 -11.26 10.88
N THR A 118 -4.51 -11.11 9.56
CA THR A 118 -5.48 -11.71 8.65
C THR A 118 -4.75 -12.41 7.50
N THR A 119 -5.39 -13.43 6.93
CA THR A 119 -4.86 -14.23 5.82
C THR A 119 -5.97 -14.47 4.81
N GLY A 120 -5.72 -14.22 3.53
CA GLY A 120 -6.75 -14.37 2.51
C GLY A 120 -6.29 -14.09 1.09
N GLU A 121 -7.26 -13.93 0.19
CA GLU A 121 -7.02 -13.59 -1.22
C GLU A 121 -6.58 -12.12 -1.35
N LEU A 122 -5.57 -11.89 -2.19
CA LEU A 122 -5.06 -10.56 -2.49
C LEU A 122 -5.87 -9.92 -3.62
N THR A 123 -6.45 -8.75 -3.36
CA THR A 123 -6.86 -7.82 -4.43
C THR A 123 -5.97 -6.59 -4.35
N ALA A 124 -5.30 -6.24 -5.44
CA ALA A 124 -4.39 -5.09 -5.49
C ALA A 124 -4.82 -4.09 -6.57
N PHE A 125 -4.71 -2.80 -6.26
CA PHE A 125 -5.23 -1.76 -7.11
C PHE A 125 -4.36 -0.49 -7.11
N ASP A 126 -3.89 -0.10 -8.29
CA ASP A 126 -3.09 1.09 -8.51
C ASP A 126 -3.81 2.06 -9.46
N PHE A 127 -4.25 3.21 -8.94
CA PHE A 127 -4.91 4.24 -9.74
C PHE A 127 -4.01 4.92 -10.76
N LYS A 128 -2.69 4.98 -10.53
CA LYS A 128 -1.73 5.46 -11.52
C LYS A 128 -1.67 4.51 -12.70
N GLN A 129 -1.54 3.21 -12.42
CA GLN A 129 -1.54 2.17 -13.45
C GLN A 129 -2.87 2.15 -14.20
N LEU A 130 -4.01 2.25 -13.51
CA LEU A 130 -5.33 2.28 -14.14
C LEU A 130 -5.53 3.53 -15.03
N ALA A 131 -5.09 4.71 -14.57
CA ALA A 131 -5.18 5.93 -15.36
C ALA A 131 -4.32 5.87 -16.63
N GLU A 132 -3.18 5.19 -16.57
CA GLU A 132 -2.30 4.97 -17.71
C GLU A 132 -2.88 3.91 -18.66
N ALA A 133 -3.39 2.79 -18.14
CA ALA A 133 -4.02 1.73 -18.93
C ALA A 133 -5.35 2.15 -19.60
N SER A 134 -6.09 3.07 -18.99
CA SER A 134 -7.33 3.64 -19.56
C SER A 134 -7.08 4.77 -20.55
N ASN A 135 -5.82 5.20 -20.76
CA ASN A 135 -5.48 6.13 -21.81
C ASN A 135 -5.22 5.39 -23.14
N LEU A 136 -6.22 5.39 -24.01
CA LEU A 136 -6.26 4.56 -25.22
C LEU A 136 -5.67 5.23 -26.47
N VAL A 137 -5.06 6.41 -26.35
CA VAL A 137 -4.65 7.25 -27.50
C VAL A 137 -3.65 6.51 -28.39
N GLU A 138 -2.69 5.83 -27.79
CA GLU A 138 -1.59 5.16 -28.47
C GLU A 138 -2.02 3.90 -29.22
N ILE A 139 -3.15 3.29 -28.81
CA ILE A 139 -3.67 2.04 -29.40
C ILE A 139 -4.98 2.23 -30.14
N GLU A 140 -5.46 3.46 -30.28
CA GLU A 140 -6.75 3.82 -30.86
C GLU A 140 -7.05 3.12 -32.19
N SER A 141 -6.07 3.07 -33.11
CA SER A 141 -6.21 2.43 -34.42
C SER A 141 -6.51 0.93 -34.35
N MET A 142 -6.26 0.30 -33.20
CA MET A 142 -6.49 -1.12 -32.94
C MET A 142 -7.84 -1.37 -32.24
N LEU A 143 -8.61 -0.32 -31.92
CA LEU A 143 -9.83 -0.40 -31.12
C LEU A 143 -11.10 -0.28 -31.99
N PRO A 144 -11.80 -1.39 -32.26
CA PRO A 144 -13.00 -1.36 -33.09
C PRO A 144 -14.09 -0.46 -32.52
N GLY A 145 -14.66 0.41 -33.35
CA GLY A 145 -15.78 1.28 -32.97
C GLY A 145 -15.40 2.50 -32.11
N TYR A 146 -14.15 2.62 -31.64
CA TYR A 146 -13.75 3.73 -30.78
C TYR A 146 -13.78 5.09 -31.53
N ASP A 147 -13.43 5.10 -32.81
CA ASP A 147 -13.54 6.31 -33.65
C ASP A 147 -14.98 6.80 -33.82
N ASP A 148 -15.92 5.86 -33.96
CA ASP A 148 -17.34 6.16 -34.07
C ASP A 148 -17.88 6.75 -32.75
N PHE A 149 -17.48 6.16 -31.61
CA PHE A 149 -17.78 6.70 -30.29
C PHE A 149 -17.27 8.14 -30.13
N LYS A 150 -15.99 8.40 -30.45
CA LYS A 150 -15.41 9.76 -30.39
C LYS A 150 -16.14 10.75 -31.28
N ARG A 151 -16.51 10.33 -32.50
CA ARG A 151 -17.25 11.17 -33.45
C ARG A 151 -18.62 11.56 -32.90
N LYS A 152 -19.40 10.58 -32.41
CA LYS A 152 -20.71 10.83 -31.77
C LYS A 152 -20.57 11.77 -30.57
N ARG A 153 -19.55 11.58 -29.74
CA ARG A 153 -19.30 12.42 -28.57
C ARG A 153 -18.96 13.86 -28.93
N MET A 154 -18.11 14.08 -29.95
CA MET A 154 -17.82 15.41 -30.47
C MET A 154 -19.07 16.08 -31.06
N GLU A 155 -19.93 15.31 -31.72
CA GLU A 155 -21.18 15.83 -32.27
C GLU A 155 -22.13 16.32 -31.18
N VAL A 156 -22.36 15.53 -30.13
CA VAL A 156 -23.17 15.93 -28.96
C VAL A 156 -22.62 17.22 -28.35
N ARG A 157 -21.31 17.32 -28.12
CA ARG A 157 -20.68 18.54 -27.57
C ARG A 157 -20.94 19.80 -28.39
N LYS A 158 -21.08 19.68 -29.72
CA LYS A 158 -21.34 20.83 -30.62
C LYS A 158 -22.79 21.28 -30.64
N ILE A 159 -23.73 20.37 -30.34
CA ILE A 159 -25.17 20.60 -30.55
C ILE A 159 -26.00 20.63 -29.26
N ARG A 160 -25.45 20.19 -28.11
CA ARG A 160 -26.19 19.99 -26.86
C ARG A 160 -26.97 21.22 -26.41
N ASP A 161 -26.39 22.41 -26.55
CA ASP A 161 -26.97 23.66 -26.03
C ASP A 161 -27.77 24.42 -27.10
N ARG A 162 -28.19 23.72 -28.18
CA ARG A 162 -28.95 24.31 -29.30
C ARG A 162 -30.34 23.70 -29.37
N ASP A 163 -31.37 24.48 -29.06
CA ASP A 163 -32.78 24.03 -29.02
C ASP A 163 -33.21 23.29 -30.29
N LYS A 164 -32.76 23.75 -31.46
CA LYS A 164 -33.04 23.13 -32.77
C LYS A 164 -32.62 21.64 -32.84
N TYR A 165 -31.66 21.21 -32.03
CA TYR A 165 -31.08 19.88 -32.05
C TYR A 165 -31.34 19.08 -30.78
N LEU A 166 -32.30 19.49 -29.93
CA LEU A 166 -32.56 18.85 -28.64
C LEU A 166 -32.82 17.34 -28.76
N ASP A 167 -33.72 16.92 -29.65
CA ASP A 167 -34.07 15.50 -29.82
C ASP A 167 -32.89 14.67 -30.35
N LYS A 168 -32.13 15.25 -31.29
CA LYS A 168 -30.92 14.62 -31.83
C LYS A 168 -29.85 14.47 -30.75
N SER A 169 -29.66 15.51 -29.92
CA SER A 169 -28.73 15.48 -28.79
C SER A 169 -29.11 14.38 -27.81
N LYS A 170 -30.39 14.31 -27.40
CA LYS A 170 -30.89 13.27 -26.49
C LYS A 170 -30.66 11.87 -27.05
N ARG A 171 -30.99 11.63 -28.32
CA ARG A 171 -30.77 10.32 -28.95
C ARG A 171 -29.30 9.91 -28.96
N LEU A 172 -28.42 10.80 -29.41
CA LEU A 172 -26.98 10.53 -29.43
C LEU A 172 -26.41 10.33 -28.02
N GLN A 173 -26.96 11.02 -27.03
CA GLN A 173 -26.55 10.88 -25.64
C GLN A 173 -26.93 9.50 -25.09
N SER A 174 -28.15 9.01 -25.35
CA SER A 174 -28.54 7.64 -25.01
C SER A 174 -27.75 6.57 -25.76
N GLU A 175 -27.42 6.82 -27.04
CA GLU A 175 -26.52 5.93 -27.80
C GLU A 175 -25.11 5.87 -27.20
N LEU A 176 -24.59 6.99 -26.70
CA LEU A 176 -23.29 7.05 -26.02
C LEU A 176 -23.35 6.37 -24.65
N GLU A 177 -24.41 6.57 -23.87
CA GLU A 177 -24.57 5.95 -22.56
C GLU A 177 -24.62 4.41 -22.65
N ALA A 178 -25.19 3.87 -23.72
CA ALA A 178 -25.22 2.44 -24.00
C ALA A 178 -23.93 1.88 -24.66
N ASP A 179 -23.00 2.74 -25.09
CA ASP A 179 -21.76 2.34 -25.74
C ASP A 179 -20.73 1.89 -24.68
N SER A 180 -20.11 0.72 -24.87
CA SER A 180 -19.09 0.20 -23.95
C SER A 180 -17.89 1.14 -23.78
N TRP A 181 -17.58 1.96 -24.79
CA TRP A 181 -16.51 2.96 -24.70
C TRP A 181 -16.81 4.08 -23.69
N ASN A 182 -18.08 4.30 -23.36
CA ASN A 182 -18.47 5.22 -22.30
C ASN A 182 -18.01 4.75 -20.92
N SER A 183 -18.08 3.44 -20.65
CA SER A 183 -17.53 2.85 -19.42
C SER A 183 -16.01 3.07 -19.32
N PHE A 184 -15.28 2.90 -20.43
CA PHE A 184 -13.84 3.18 -20.48
C PHE A 184 -13.52 4.66 -20.24
N ASP A 185 -14.32 5.58 -20.80
CA ASP A 185 -14.11 7.01 -20.56
C ASP A 185 -14.44 7.41 -19.11
N MET A 186 -15.49 6.85 -18.53
CA MET A 186 -15.81 7.03 -17.12
C MET A 186 -14.67 6.51 -16.23
N LEU A 187 -14.18 5.31 -16.51
CA LEU A 187 -13.03 4.70 -15.85
C LEU A 187 -11.78 5.57 -15.94
N LYS A 188 -11.49 6.14 -17.12
CA LYS A 188 -10.38 7.08 -17.33
C LYS A 188 -10.49 8.32 -16.47
N ASN A 189 -11.68 8.92 -16.40
CA ASN A 189 -11.92 10.12 -15.62
C ASN A 189 -11.82 9.85 -14.11
N MET A 190 -12.43 8.76 -13.63
CA MET A 190 -12.37 8.33 -12.23
C MET A 190 -10.95 7.99 -11.82
N SER A 191 -10.23 7.18 -12.59
CA SER A 191 -8.84 6.82 -12.30
C SER A 191 -7.90 8.02 -12.31
N SER A 192 -8.05 8.94 -13.26
CA SER A 192 -7.28 10.19 -13.29
C SER A 192 -7.53 11.08 -12.08
N TYR A 193 -8.76 11.08 -11.55
CA TYR A 193 -9.10 11.82 -10.34
C TYR A 193 -8.52 11.13 -9.09
N MET A 194 -8.70 9.82 -8.95
CA MET A 194 -8.19 9.04 -7.83
C MET A 194 -6.66 9.02 -7.77
N LYS A 195 -5.98 8.98 -8.92
CA LYS A 195 -4.51 9.17 -9.02
C LYS A 195 -4.04 10.46 -8.36
N LYS A 196 -4.86 11.53 -8.40
CA LYS A 196 -4.53 12.82 -7.75
C LYS A 196 -4.83 12.82 -6.27
N LEU A 197 -5.88 12.11 -5.82
CA LEU A 197 -6.26 12.04 -4.41
C LEU A 197 -5.37 11.09 -3.61
N LEU A 198 -4.90 10.01 -4.24
CA LEU A 198 -4.09 8.96 -3.62
C LEU A 198 -2.76 8.82 -4.38
N PRO A 199 -1.94 9.90 -4.44
CA PRO A 199 -0.68 9.87 -5.16
C PRO A 199 0.32 8.93 -4.47
N GLU A 200 1.14 8.24 -5.27
CA GLU A 200 2.21 7.36 -4.78
C GLU A 200 1.74 6.29 -3.76
N THR A 201 0.53 5.79 -3.96
CA THR A 201 -0.04 4.69 -3.16
C THR A 201 -0.54 3.56 -4.05
N ASN A 202 -0.50 2.36 -3.49
CA ASN A 202 -1.23 1.19 -3.97
C ASN A 202 -2.33 0.88 -2.94
N LEU A 203 -3.41 0.25 -3.36
CA LEU A 203 -4.49 -0.19 -2.48
C LEU A 203 -4.54 -1.70 -2.47
N VAL A 204 -4.75 -2.27 -1.30
CA VAL A 204 -4.86 -3.72 -1.14
C VAL A 204 -6.09 -4.06 -0.32
N LYS A 205 -6.85 -5.05 -0.77
CA LYS A 205 -7.88 -5.73 0.01
C LYS A 205 -7.45 -7.18 0.26
N ILE A 206 -7.55 -7.61 1.51
CA ILE A 206 -7.30 -8.99 1.96
C ILE A 206 -8.47 -9.37 2.86
N ASN A 207 -9.34 -10.26 2.39
CA ASN A 207 -10.65 -10.54 3.00
C ASN A 207 -11.45 -9.25 3.25
N ASP A 208 -11.86 -9.02 4.49
CA ASP A 208 -12.60 -7.89 5.02
C ASP A 208 -11.68 -6.72 5.42
N THR A 209 -10.40 -6.75 5.07
CA THR A 209 -9.47 -5.65 5.39
C THR A 209 -9.08 -4.87 4.14
N PHE A 210 -9.08 -3.55 4.26
CA PHE A 210 -8.65 -2.62 3.21
C PHE A 210 -7.49 -1.77 3.71
N SER A 211 -6.45 -1.63 2.88
CA SER A 211 -5.23 -0.91 3.24
C SER A 211 -4.76 0.01 2.12
N ILE A 212 -4.29 1.19 2.53
CA ILE A 212 -3.56 2.13 1.67
C ILE A 212 -2.06 1.90 1.90
N LEU A 213 -1.33 1.54 0.85
CA LEU A 213 0.08 1.19 0.89
C LEU A 213 0.91 2.28 0.20
N PRO A 214 1.66 3.11 0.94
CA PRO A 214 2.67 3.97 0.32
C PRO A 214 3.67 3.14 -0.49
N ILE A 215 3.93 3.55 -1.73
CA ILE A 215 4.81 2.80 -2.65
C ILE A 215 6.23 2.68 -2.09
N GLU A 216 6.67 3.64 -1.25
CA GLU A 216 8.00 3.61 -0.62
C GLU A 216 8.27 2.39 0.27
N PHE A 217 7.22 1.70 0.72
CA PHE A 217 7.31 0.50 1.56
C PHE A 217 7.04 -0.80 0.80
N LEU A 218 6.66 -0.72 -0.50
CA LEU A 218 6.51 -1.89 -1.35
C LEU A 218 7.89 -2.44 -1.71
N ARG A 219 8.03 -3.77 -1.61
CA ARG A 219 9.24 -4.51 -1.99
C ARG A 219 9.14 -5.18 -3.35
N VAL A 220 7.99 -5.04 -3.99
CA VAL A 220 7.71 -5.51 -5.35
C VAL A 220 7.23 -4.34 -6.21
N GLN A 221 7.37 -4.48 -7.53
CA GLN A 221 6.83 -3.47 -8.44
C GLN A 221 5.29 -3.54 -8.49
N ASN A 222 4.62 -2.40 -8.69
CA ASN A 222 3.15 -2.33 -8.75
C ASN A 222 2.54 -3.26 -9.81
N VAL A 223 3.19 -3.38 -10.97
CA VAL A 223 2.75 -4.31 -12.03
C VAL A 223 2.86 -5.75 -11.55
N GLN A 224 3.94 -6.11 -10.86
CA GLN A 224 4.11 -7.45 -10.30
C GLN A 224 3.03 -7.75 -9.25
N LEU A 225 2.74 -6.81 -8.36
CA LEU A 225 1.66 -6.93 -7.38
C LEU A 225 0.29 -7.17 -8.05
N SER A 226 0.02 -6.47 -9.15
CA SER A 226 -1.20 -6.64 -9.95
C SER A 226 -1.30 -8.01 -10.64
N PHE A 227 -0.18 -8.71 -10.85
CA PHE A 227 -0.18 -10.09 -11.34
C PHE A 227 -0.26 -11.12 -10.19
N MET A 228 0.21 -10.78 -8.98
CA MET A 228 0.15 -11.65 -7.81
C MET A 228 -1.29 -12.00 -7.41
N GLN A 229 -2.25 -11.08 -7.60
CA GLN A 229 -3.68 -11.34 -7.35
C GLN A 229 -4.28 -12.44 -8.24
N LEU A 230 -3.64 -12.82 -9.35
CA LEU A 230 -4.08 -13.95 -10.17
C LEU A 230 -3.64 -15.31 -9.59
N GLY A 231 -2.78 -15.28 -8.57
CA GLY A 231 -2.33 -16.46 -7.85
C GLY A 231 -3.40 -16.99 -6.89
N LYS A 232 -3.20 -18.24 -6.43
CA LYS A 232 -4.07 -18.89 -5.43
C LYS A 232 -3.45 -18.93 -4.03
N ARG A 233 -2.26 -18.35 -3.86
CA ARG A 233 -1.57 -18.33 -2.57
C ARG A 233 -2.28 -17.32 -1.68
N GLU A 234 -2.62 -17.74 -0.46
CA GLU A 234 -3.13 -16.81 0.54
C GLU A 234 -1.98 -15.91 1.01
N ILE A 235 -2.27 -14.62 1.11
CA ILE A 235 -1.33 -13.63 1.60
C ILE A 235 -1.68 -13.28 3.05
N LYS A 236 -0.67 -13.03 3.88
CA LYS A 236 -0.84 -12.66 5.28
C LYS A 236 -0.54 -11.19 5.47
N MET A 237 -1.36 -10.53 6.28
CA MET A 237 -1.17 -9.17 6.74
C MET A 237 -0.98 -9.16 8.26
N LEU A 238 -0.03 -8.35 8.72
CA LEU A 238 0.01 -7.82 10.09
C LEU A 238 -0.25 -6.31 9.99
N GLY A 239 -1.18 -5.79 10.78
CA GLY A 239 -1.53 -4.37 10.71
C GLY A 239 -2.24 -3.87 11.96
N ILE A 240 -2.56 -2.58 11.97
CA ILE A 240 -3.33 -1.93 13.03
C ILE A 240 -4.71 -1.58 12.47
N CYS A 241 -5.76 -2.15 13.04
CA CYS A 241 -7.14 -1.78 12.71
C CYS A 241 -7.34 -0.31 13.07
N SER A 242 -7.64 0.53 12.09
CA SER A 242 -7.77 1.98 12.28
C SER A 242 -9.22 2.40 12.47
N SER A 243 -10.13 1.79 11.71
CA SER A 243 -11.57 2.04 11.78
C SER A 243 -12.34 0.96 11.02
N THR A 244 -13.62 0.79 11.33
CA THR A 244 -14.55 -0.04 10.54
C THR A 244 -15.41 0.81 9.61
N ILE A 245 -15.70 0.32 8.40
CA ILE A 245 -16.56 0.99 7.44
C ILE A 245 -18.02 0.72 7.81
N ASP A 246 -18.62 1.63 8.60
CA ASP A 246 -19.96 1.45 9.17
C ASP A 246 -21.12 1.68 8.19
N GLU A 247 -20.88 2.47 7.14
CA GLU A 247 -21.90 2.82 6.15
C GLU A 247 -21.57 2.20 4.79
N GLN A 248 -22.54 1.45 4.24
CA GLN A 248 -22.51 1.07 2.84
C GLN A 248 -22.76 2.33 2.03
N ILE A 249 -21.80 2.69 1.22
CA ILE A 249 -21.78 3.99 0.58
C ILE A 249 -22.92 4.06 -0.43
N PRO A 250 -23.69 5.15 -0.47
CA PRO A 250 -24.63 5.37 -1.55
C PRO A 250 -23.88 5.34 -2.89
N SER A 251 -24.42 4.66 -3.90
CA SER A 251 -23.86 4.67 -5.26
C SER A 251 -23.95 6.03 -5.95
N ASP A 252 -24.39 7.07 -5.24
CA ASP A 252 -24.63 8.40 -5.76
C ASP A 252 -24.45 9.50 -4.70
N PHE A 253 -24.57 10.74 -5.15
CA PHE A 253 -24.45 11.94 -4.31
C PHE A 253 -25.79 12.35 -3.67
N SER A 254 -26.84 11.51 -3.73
CA SER A 254 -28.20 11.89 -3.33
C SER A 254 -28.32 12.25 -1.85
N HIS A 255 -27.50 11.62 -1.01
CA HIS A 255 -27.41 11.92 0.41
C HIS A 255 -26.60 13.19 0.71
N MET A 256 -25.97 13.83 -0.29
CA MET A 256 -25.06 14.96 -0.08
C MET A 256 -25.72 16.35 0.01
N TYR A 257 -27.05 16.44 0.11
CA TYR A 257 -27.75 17.73 0.19
C TYR A 257 -27.90 18.25 1.64
N GLY A 258 -27.34 19.44 1.91
CA GLY A 258 -27.96 20.40 2.84
C GLY A 258 -27.41 20.55 4.27
N SER A 259 -26.22 20.08 4.64
CA SER A 259 -25.68 20.31 6.00
C SER A 259 -24.21 20.71 6.03
N SER A 260 -23.78 21.41 7.09
CA SER A 260 -22.37 21.72 7.37
C SER A 260 -21.49 20.47 7.59
N LEU A 261 -22.12 19.33 7.92
CA LEU A 261 -21.47 18.02 7.89
C LEU A 261 -20.97 17.64 6.49
N MET A 262 -21.62 18.11 5.42
CA MET A 262 -21.18 17.84 4.04
C MET A 262 -19.78 18.35 3.77
N ILE A 263 -19.50 19.60 4.13
CA ILE A 263 -18.17 20.18 3.91
C ILE A 263 -17.12 19.45 4.75
N LYS A 264 -17.50 19.04 5.97
CA LYS A 264 -16.60 18.33 6.89
C LYS A 264 -16.17 16.97 6.35
N TYR A 265 -17.07 16.22 5.70
CA TYR A 265 -16.82 14.85 5.25
C TYR A 265 -16.69 14.70 3.73
N ALA A 266 -16.88 15.77 2.94
CA ALA A 266 -16.92 15.72 1.47
C ALA A 266 -15.74 14.93 0.86
N PRO A 267 -14.47 15.16 1.25
CA PRO A 267 -13.35 14.43 0.68
C PRO A 267 -13.43 12.92 0.95
N THR A 268 -13.77 12.54 2.18
CA THR A 268 -13.91 11.14 2.59
C THR A 268 -15.12 10.49 1.92
N THR A 269 -16.26 11.20 1.83
CA THR A 269 -17.45 10.70 1.14
C THR A 269 -17.19 10.45 -0.34
N ILE A 270 -16.48 11.35 -1.03
CA ILE A 270 -16.11 11.15 -2.44
C ILE A 270 -15.19 9.95 -2.60
N LEU A 271 -14.14 9.84 -1.78
CA LEU A 271 -13.23 8.70 -1.81
C LEU A 271 -13.98 7.39 -1.58
N ASN A 272 -14.85 7.37 -0.59
CA ASN A 272 -15.73 6.25 -0.30
C ASN A 272 -16.56 5.86 -1.53
N ILE A 273 -17.35 6.79 -2.12
CA ILE A 273 -18.20 6.51 -3.29
C ILE A 273 -17.38 5.90 -4.44
N MET A 274 -16.20 6.47 -4.68
CA MET A 274 -15.31 5.99 -5.73
C MET A 274 -14.80 4.58 -5.44
N LEU A 275 -14.26 4.32 -4.25
CA LEU A 275 -13.73 3.01 -3.87
C LEU A 275 -14.83 1.93 -3.87
N GLY A 276 -16.04 2.27 -3.40
CA GLY A 276 -17.21 1.38 -3.47
C GLY A 276 -17.66 1.09 -4.91
N SER A 277 -17.56 2.07 -5.82
CA SER A 277 -17.88 1.88 -7.25
C SER A 277 -16.89 0.93 -7.95
N PHE A 278 -15.69 0.75 -7.38
CA PHE A 278 -14.70 -0.23 -7.83
C PHE A 278 -14.80 -1.57 -7.09
N GLU A 279 -15.79 -1.74 -6.21
CA GLU A 279 -15.94 -2.92 -5.33
C GLU A 279 -14.69 -3.17 -4.46
N LEU A 280 -13.93 -2.11 -4.15
CA LEU A 280 -12.71 -2.20 -3.34
C LEU A 280 -12.98 -2.13 -1.85
N ILE A 281 -14.13 -1.57 -1.45
CA ILE A 281 -14.56 -1.48 -0.06
C ILE A 281 -16.05 -1.82 0.04
N GLU A 282 -16.40 -2.50 1.13
CA GLU A 282 -17.75 -2.88 1.49
C GLU A 282 -18.07 -2.45 2.93
N LYS A 283 -19.36 -2.44 3.28
CA LYS A 283 -19.76 -2.22 4.67
C LYS A 283 -19.27 -3.37 5.53
N GLY A 284 -18.66 -3.03 6.66
CA GLY A 284 -18.05 -4.00 7.57
C GLY A 284 -16.58 -4.27 7.27
N ASP A 285 -16.05 -3.80 6.14
CA ASP A 285 -14.61 -3.86 5.93
C ASP A 285 -13.89 -2.99 6.97
N HIS A 286 -12.68 -3.41 7.35
CA HIS A 286 -11.80 -2.73 8.28
C HIS A 286 -10.71 -1.97 7.52
N LEU A 287 -10.59 -0.68 7.78
CA LEU A 287 -9.43 0.10 7.33
C LEU A 287 -8.24 -0.27 8.22
N VAL A 288 -7.22 -0.88 7.63
CA VAL A 288 -6.04 -1.35 8.35
C VAL A 288 -4.83 -0.59 7.86
N ARG A 289 -4.04 -0.05 8.80
CA ARG A 289 -2.70 0.44 8.52
C ARG A 289 -1.74 -0.75 8.52
N PRO A 290 -1.21 -1.19 7.37
CA PRO A 290 -0.39 -2.38 7.31
C PRO A 290 0.98 -2.11 7.96
N ILE A 291 1.46 -3.06 8.75
CA ILE A 291 2.85 -3.14 9.24
C ILE A 291 3.66 -3.95 8.22
N ALA A 292 3.15 -5.13 7.86
CA ALA A 292 3.76 -6.02 6.89
C ALA A 292 2.71 -6.81 6.11
N ILE A 293 3.01 -7.08 4.84
CA ILE A 293 2.24 -8.00 4.00
C ILE A 293 3.22 -8.98 3.35
N TYR A 294 2.97 -10.27 3.47
CA TYR A 294 3.89 -11.31 3.02
C TYR A 294 3.16 -12.61 2.71
N PHE A 295 3.76 -13.42 1.83
CA PHE A 295 3.41 -14.84 1.74
C PHE A 295 4.24 -15.63 2.73
N GLU A 296 3.64 -16.65 3.36
CA GLU A 296 4.30 -17.56 4.29
C GLU A 296 3.82 -18.97 3.97
N ASP A 297 4.76 -19.86 3.62
CA ASP A 297 4.53 -21.29 3.42
C ASP A 297 4.68 -22.07 4.73
#